data_AF-A0ABD7MH53-F1
#
_entry.id   AF-A0ABD7MH53-F1
#
_cell.length_a   1.000
_cell.length_b   1.000
_cell.length_c   1.000
_cell.angle_alpha   90.00
_cell.angle_beta   90.00
_cell.angle_gamma   90.00
#
_symmetry.space_group_name_H-M   'P 1'
#
loop_
_entity.id
_entity.type
_entity.pdbx_description
1 polymer ?
#
loop_
_entity_poly.entity_id
_entity_poly.type
_entity_poly.pdbx_seq_one_letter_code
_entity_poly.pdbx_strand_id
1 'polypeptide(L)' 'MPEVLGFWRMAGEYDYLMRVQVADMKRYDEFYKRLVNSVPGLSDVTSSFAMEQIKYTTSLPIE' A
#
# COMPACT_ATOMS: atom_id res chain seq x y z
N MET A 1 -1.45 3.00 10.91
CA MET A 1 -2.19 2.30 9.83
C MET A 1 -1.77 0.83 9.86
N PRO A 2 -2.46 -0.02 10.63
CA PRO A 2 -2.06 -1.41 10.85
C PRO A 2 -2.10 -2.27 9.58
N GLU A 3 -2.86 -1.86 8.57
CA GLU A 3 -3.02 -2.57 7.31
C GLU A 3 -1.80 -2.40 6.38
N VAL A 4 -0.90 -1.45 6.68
CA VAL A 4 0.28 -1.15 5.87
C VAL A 4 1.41 -2.10 6.25
N LEU A 5 1.73 -3.04 5.36
CA LEU A 5 2.83 -3.99 5.53
C LEU A 5 4.19 -3.43 5.09
N GLY A 6 4.18 -2.36 4.30
CA GLY A 6 5.40 -1.69 3.87
C GLY A 6 5.11 -0.35 3.24
N PHE A 7 6.02 0.58 3.43
CA PHE A 7 5.92 1.93 2.92
C PHE A 7 7.29 2.40 2.48
N TRP A 8 7.42 2.76 1.21
CA TRP A 8 8.67 3.16 0.60
C TRP A 8 8.51 4.53 -0.05
N ARG A 9 9.53 5.36 0.13
CA ARG A 9 9.72 6.54 -0.70
C ARG A 9 10.48 6.12 -1.93
N MET A 10 9.90 6.40 -3.09
CA MET A 10 10.44 5.97 -4.37
C MET A 10 11.14 7.15 -5.03
N ALA A 11 12.20 6.87 -5.78
CA ALA A 11 12.74 7.80 -6.76
C ALA A 11 12.14 7.41 -8.13
N GLY A 12 11.37 8.29 -8.76
CA GLY A 12 10.69 8.00 -10.02
C GLY A 12 9.41 8.81 -10.20
N GLU A 13 8.47 8.29 -11.01
CA GLU A 13 7.18 8.94 -11.30
C GLU A 13 6.26 9.02 -10.08
N TYR A 14 6.35 8.05 -9.17
CA TYR A 14 5.60 8.04 -7.92
C TYR A 14 6.53 8.39 -6.77
N ASP A 15 6.10 9.30 -5.89
CA ASP A 15 6.89 9.66 -4.69
C ASP A 15 6.85 8.57 -3.62
N TYR A 16 5.74 7.85 -3.51
CA TYR A 16 5.50 6.87 -2.46
C TYR A 16 4.82 5.61 -2.99
N LEU A 17 5.30 4.46 -2.53
CA LEU A 17 4.66 3.16 -2.73
C LEU A 17 4.26 2.58 -1.38
N MET A 18 3.01 2.17 -1.27
CA MET A 18 2.48 1.58 -0.05
C MET A 18 1.93 0.18 -0.34
N ARG A 19 2.39 -0.80 0.43
CA ARG A 19 1.85 -2.16 0.39
C ARG A 19 0.85 -2.32 1.52
N VAL A 20 -0.42 -2.54 1.17
CA VAL A 20 -1.53 -2.65 2.12
C VAL A 20 -2.15 -4.03 2.02
N GLN A 21 -2.42 -4.67 3.16
CA GLN A 21 -3.17 -5.92 3.25
C GLN A 21 -4.47 -5.66 4.00
N VAL A 22 -5.58 -5.93 3.33
CA VAL A 22 -6.92 -5.86 3.89
C VAL A 22 -7.63 -7.20 3.72
N ALA A 23 -8.68 -7.41 4.51
CA ALA A 23 -9.47 -8.64 4.44
C ALA A 23 -10.54 -8.62 3.33
N ASP A 24 -10.99 -7.43 2.90
CA ASP A 24 -11.96 -7.27 1.81
C ASP A 24 -11.91 -5.86 1.21
N MET A 25 -12.69 -5.67 0.13
CA MET A 25 -12.77 -4.39 -0.60
C MET A 25 -13.47 -3.27 0.19
N LYS A 26 -14.33 -3.59 1.15
CA LYS A 26 -14.99 -2.59 2.00
C LYS A 26 -13.98 -1.95 2.95
N ARG A 27 -13.12 -2.77 3.55
CA ARG A 27 -12.00 -2.34 4.40
C ARG A 27 -10.96 -1.55 3.60
N TYR A 28 -10.76 -1.91 2.33
CA TYR A 28 -9.95 -1.09 1.42
C TYR A 28 -10.54 0.31 1.22
N ASP A 29 -11.85 0.43 0.94
CA ASP A 29 -12.51 1.73 0.74
C ASP A 29 -12.45 2.60 2.00
N GLU A 30 -12.69 2.02 3.18
CA GLU A 30 -12.54 2.70 4.47
C GLU A 30 -11.09 3.18 4.70
N PHE A 31 -10.11 2.34 4.38
CA PHE A 31 -8.69 2.68 4.44
C PHE A 31 -8.34 3.83 3.48
N TYR A 32 -8.80 3.74 2.23
CA TYR A 32 -8.55 4.73 1.18
C TYR A 32 -9.12 6.09 1.56
N LYS A 33 -10.38 6.13 2.00
CA LYS A 33 -11.03 7.36 2.49
C LYS A 33 -10.29 7.95 3.67
N ARG A 34 -9.86 7.12 4.63
CA ARG A 34 -9.08 7.58 5.78
C ARG A 34 -7.72 8.16 5.35
N LEU A 35 -7.05 7.53 4.39
CA LEU A 35 -5.76 7.99 3.84
C LEU A 35 -5.92 9.37 3.18
N VAL A 36 -6.86 9.52 2.25
CA VAL A 36 -7.11 10.77 1.53
C VAL A 36 -7.48 11.89 2.49
N ASN A 37 -8.31 11.62 3.50
CA ASN A 37 -8.69 12.62 4.50
C ASN A 37 -7.56 12.98 5.47
N SER A 38 -6.60 12.08 5.71
CA SER A 38 -5.52 12.29 6.68
C SER A 38 -4.28 12.96 6.07
N VAL A 39 -4.10 12.87 4.74
CA VAL A 39 -2.92 13.37 4.04
C VAL A 39 -3.31 14.57 3.16
N PRO A 40 -3.19 15.80 3.67
CA PRO A 40 -3.42 16.99 2.86
C PRO A 40 -2.38 17.09 1.74
N GLY A 41 -2.83 17.30 0.50
CA GLY A 41 -1.96 17.42 -0.67
C GLY A 41 -1.71 16.12 -1.44
N LEU A 42 -2.44 15.05 -1.12
CA LEU A 42 -2.45 13.83 -1.93
C LEU A 42 -3.19 14.11 -3.25
N SER A 43 -2.44 14.36 -4.33
CA SER A 43 -2.98 14.78 -5.63
C SER A 43 -3.46 13.59 -6.46
N ASP A 44 -2.65 12.55 -6.60
CA ASP A 44 -2.95 11.39 -7.42
C ASP A 44 -2.63 10.09 -6.69
N VAL A 45 -3.64 9.23 -6.54
CA VAL A 45 -3.50 7.91 -5.91
C VAL A 45 -3.81 6.83 -6.92
N THR A 46 -2.77 6.23 -7.48
CA THR A 46 -2.92 5.03 -8.31
C THR A 46 -2.87 3.80 -7.41
N SER A 47 -3.94 3.01 -7.42
CA SER A 47 -4.03 1.78 -6.63
C SER A 47 -4.16 0.58 -7.54
N SER A 48 -3.38 -0.46 -7.28
CA SER A 48 -3.41 -1.71 -8.03
C SER A 48 -3.64 -2.87 -7.07
N PHE A 49 -4.53 -3.78 -7.47
CA PHE A 49 -4.84 -4.97 -6.69
C PHE A 49 -4.09 -6.17 -7.25
N ALA A 50 -3.34 -6.86 -6.39
CA ALA A 50 -2.79 -8.16 -6.73
C ALA A 50 -3.93 -9.19 -6.76
N MET A 51 -4.13 -9.87 -7.89
CA MET A 51 -5.15 -10.91 -8.02
C MET A 51 -4.77 -12.19 -7.28
N GLU A 52 -3.47 -12.50 -7.23
CA GLU A 52 -2.92 -13.67 -6.56
C GLU A 52 -1.57 -13.33 -5.93
N GLN A 53 -1.29 -13.90 -4.76
CA GLN A 53 0.03 -13.85 -4.13
C GLN A 53 0.82 -15.09 -4.52
N ILE A 54 1.69 -14.97 -5.53
CA ILE A 54 2.53 -16.10 -6.00
C ILE A 54 3.61 -16.46 -4.96
N LYS A 55 4.21 -15.47 -4.32
CA LYS A 55 5.27 -15.66 -3.31
C LYS A 55 5.29 -14.51 -2.31
N TYR A 56 5.40 -14.85 -1.03
CA TYR A 56 5.68 -13.89 0.03
C TYR A 56 6.64 -14.48 1.05
N THR A 57 7.74 -13.77 1.32
CA THR A 57 8.71 -14.13 2.34
C THR A 57 9.17 -12.84 3.02
N THR A 58 9.36 -12.90 4.34
CA THR A 58 9.98 -11.85 5.13
C THR A 58 11.46 -12.15 5.39
N SER A 59 11.90 -13.38 5.12
CA SER A 59 13.30 -13.78 5.23
C SER A 59 14.07 -13.27 4.03
N LEU A 60 15.16 -12.54 4.30
CA LEU A 60 16.08 -12.04 3.28
C LEU A 60 17.01 -13.19 2.86
N PRO A 61 17.25 -13.41 1.55
CA PRO A 61 18.12 -14.47 1.05
C PRO A 61 19.59 -14.01 1.09
N ILE A 62 20.05 -13.62 2.26
CA ILE A 62 21.41 -13.14 2.51
C ILE A 62 21.88 -13.76 3.82
N GLU A 63 23.05 -14.40 3.77
CA GLU A 63 23.82 -14.83 4.95
C GLU A 63 24.60 -13.65 5.55
#